data_AF-A0A158S4P0-F1
#
_entry.id   AF-A0A158S4P0-F1
#
_cell.length_a   1.000
_cell.length_b   1.000
_cell.length_c   1.000
_cell.angle_alpha   90.00
_cell.angle_beta   90.00
_cell.angle_gamma   90.00
#
_symmetry.space_group_name_H-M   'P 1'
#
loop_
_entity.id
_entity.type
_entity.pdbx_description
1 polymer ?
#
loop_
_entity_poly.entity_id
_entity_poly.type
_entity_poly.pdbx_seq_one_letter_code
_entity_poly.pdbx_strand_id
1 'polypeptide(L)'
;MQEATKQFMDMIAHFLEIVRTAAPVVTAFIAFRALRNWQRQDRAKRQAEFLDELIDATHEHIVAIQRPIELLKLAKIGIDSHANTYETRGAADQKTAGALHYIQKRGEPDGERLREALVATQPSVVKLRSLCAKGQVFKFYDYAKCFNAVTKLVWHSGRIEAFTSLIVSPSLNWKHPEVSSLLDKLLIIEPEDIQADLSEQNAAIIEFARDTYARIYG
;
A
#
# COMPACT_ATOMS: atom_id res chain seq x y z
N MET A 1 -61.28 47.05 -30.90
CA MET A 1 -60.65 46.95 -29.56
C MET A 1 -60.95 45.61 -28.87
N GLN A 2 -62.22 45.16 -28.84
CA GLN A 2 -62.61 43.85 -28.25
C GLN A 2 -62.01 42.61 -28.92
N GLU A 3 -61.75 42.65 -30.22
CA GLU A 3 -61.24 41.49 -30.98
C GLU A 3 -59.74 41.25 -30.73
N ALA A 4 -58.95 42.32 -30.60
CA ALA A 4 -57.54 42.27 -30.23
C ALA A 4 -57.33 41.75 -28.79
N THR A 5 -58.22 42.11 -27.86
CA THR A 5 -58.19 41.58 -26.48
C THR A 5 -58.53 40.09 -26.41
N LYS A 6 -59.40 39.60 -27.30
CA LYS A 6 -59.76 38.18 -27.35
C LYS A 6 -58.63 37.33 -27.94
N GLN A 7 -58.04 37.76 -29.05
CA GLN A 7 -56.84 37.13 -29.63
C GLN A 7 -55.66 37.12 -28.65
N PHE A 8 -55.47 38.20 -27.87
CA PHE A 8 -54.43 38.26 -26.86
C PHE A 8 -54.68 37.28 -25.70
N MET A 9 -55.93 37.14 -25.22
CA MET A 9 -56.27 36.15 -24.19
C MET A 9 -56.12 34.71 -24.68
N ASP A 10 -56.51 34.40 -25.91
CA ASP A 10 -56.36 33.06 -26.49
C ASP A 10 -54.88 32.68 -26.67
N MET A 11 -54.03 33.64 -27.08
CA MET A 11 -52.58 33.45 -27.17
C MET A 11 -51.93 33.17 -25.80
N ILE A 12 -52.36 33.87 -24.75
CA ILE A 12 -51.88 33.64 -23.38
C ILE A 12 -52.32 32.25 -22.87
N ALA A 13 -53.56 31.84 -23.15
CA ALA A 13 -54.08 30.54 -22.74
C ALA A 13 -53.29 29.39 -23.37
N HIS A 14 -53.03 29.44 -24.69
CA HIS A 14 -52.21 28.44 -25.36
C HIS A 14 -50.76 28.42 -24.87
N PHE A 15 -50.17 29.59 -24.61
CA PHE A 15 -48.82 29.65 -24.03
C PHE A 15 -48.77 29.00 -22.63
N LEU A 16 -49.77 29.24 -21.78
CA LEU A 16 -49.88 28.60 -20.47
C LEU A 16 -50.06 27.08 -20.57
N GLU A 17 -50.82 26.58 -21.54
CA GLU A 17 -50.96 25.15 -21.80
C GLU A 17 -49.65 24.51 -22.27
N ILE A 18 -48.91 25.18 -23.15
CA ILE A 18 -47.58 24.74 -23.59
C ILE A 18 -46.61 24.71 -22.40
N VAL A 19 -46.63 25.72 -21.54
CA VAL A 19 -45.79 25.77 -20.34
C VAL A 19 -46.18 24.68 -19.34
N ARG A 20 -47.48 24.43 -19.11
CA ARG A 20 -47.95 23.36 -18.21
C ARG A 20 -47.58 21.96 -18.70
N THR A 21 -47.55 21.75 -20.02
CA THR A 21 -47.15 20.47 -20.61
C THR A 21 -45.64 20.31 -20.70
N ALA A 22 -44.89 21.40 -20.90
CA ALA A 22 -43.42 21.37 -20.94
C ALA A 22 -42.76 21.35 -19.55
N ALA A 23 -43.39 21.93 -18.53
CA ALA A 23 -42.82 22.03 -17.18
C ALA A 23 -42.40 20.68 -16.58
N PRO A 24 -43.22 19.59 -16.61
CA PRO A 24 -42.82 18.29 -16.11
C PRO A 24 -41.60 17.70 -16.82
N VAL A 25 -41.48 17.93 -18.14
CA VAL A 25 -40.35 17.45 -18.95
C VAL A 25 -39.07 18.20 -18.57
N VAL A 26 -39.14 19.52 -18.41
CA VAL A 26 -38.01 20.35 -17.95
C VAL A 26 -37.60 19.96 -16.53
N THR A 27 -38.56 19.77 -15.62
CA THR A 27 -38.29 19.30 -14.25
C THR A 27 -37.63 17.92 -14.24
N ALA A 28 -38.15 16.96 -15.02
CA ALA A 28 -37.56 15.62 -15.14
C ALA A 28 -36.13 15.68 -15.71
N PHE A 29 -35.89 16.54 -16.69
CA PHE A 29 -34.57 16.75 -17.26
C PHE A 29 -33.57 17.36 -16.25
N ILE A 30 -34.00 18.36 -15.48
CA ILE A 30 -33.18 18.95 -14.40
C ILE A 30 -32.90 17.90 -13.32
N ALA A 31 -33.91 17.15 -12.88
CA ALA A 31 -33.75 16.08 -11.90
C ALA A 31 -32.79 14.99 -12.39
N PHE A 32 -32.89 14.59 -13.66
CA PHE A 32 -31.97 13.64 -14.27
C PHE A 32 -30.53 14.17 -14.31
N ARG A 33 -30.34 15.44 -14.69
CA ARG A 33 -29.03 16.12 -14.67
C ARG A 33 -28.46 16.20 -13.26
N ALA A 34 -29.28 16.55 -12.28
CA ALA A 34 -28.91 16.63 -10.87
C ALA A 34 -28.48 15.25 -10.33
N LEU A 35 -29.25 14.19 -10.62
CA LEU A 35 -28.93 12.82 -10.20
C LEU A 35 -27.60 12.35 -10.80
N ARG A 36 -27.38 12.60 -12.10
CA ARG A 36 -26.13 12.23 -12.77
C ARG A 36 -24.93 13.00 -12.21
N ASN A 37 -25.11 14.29 -11.91
CA ASN A 37 -24.07 15.09 -11.26
C ASN A 37 -23.77 14.60 -9.84
N TRP A 38 -24.81 14.29 -9.05
CA TRP A 38 -24.67 13.74 -7.71
C TRP A 38 -23.93 12.41 -7.70
N GLN A 39 -24.26 11.48 -8.60
CA GLN A 39 -23.53 10.21 -8.74
C GLN A 39 -22.05 10.42 -9.07
N ARG A 40 -21.74 11.40 -9.93
CA ARG A 40 -20.34 11.74 -10.25
C ARG A 40 -19.60 12.28 -9.04
N GLN A 41 -20.22 13.18 -8.27
CA GLN A 41 -19.65 13.75 -7.05
C GLN A 41 -19.47 12.70 -5.95
N ASP A 42 -20.46 11.83 -5.72
CA ASP A 42 -20.36 10.74 -4.76
C ASP A 42 -19.23 9.78 -5.12
N ARG A 43 -19.08 9.43 -6.40
CA ARG A 43 -17.96 8.60 -6.87
C ARG A 43 -16.61 9.29 -6.65
N ALA A 44 -16.49 10.56 -7.02
CA ALA A 44 -15.28 11.36 -6.83
C ALA A 44 -14.88 11.43 -5.35
N LYS A 45 -15.85 11.66 -4.47
CA LYS A 45 -15.65 11.72 -3.02
C LYS A 45 -15.13 10.39 -2.48
N ARG A 46 -15.76 9.26 -2.81
CA ARG A 46 -15.30 7.93 -2.36
C ARG A 46 -13.91 7.57 -2.87
N GLN A 47 -13.58 8.01 -4.09
CA GLN A 47 -12.25 7.84 -4.64
C GLN A 47 -11.21 8.67 -3.88
N ALA A 48 -11.51 9.93 -3.54
CA ALA A 48 -10.65 10.77 -2.71
C ALA A 48 -10.45 10.17 -1.30
N GLU A 49 -11.54 9.80 -0.63
CA GLU A 49 -11.48 9.16 0.70
C GLU A 49 -10.63 7.89 0.69
N PHE A 50 -10.70 7.10 -0.38
CA PHE A 50 -9.84 5.93 -0.56
C PHE A 50 -8.35 6.31 -0.71
N LEU A 51 -8.03 7.37 -1.46
CA LEU A 51 -6.65 7.81 -1.64
C LEU A 51 -6.06 8.31 -0.32
N ASP A 52 -6.83 9.06 0.46
CA ASP A 52 -6.41 9.53 1.79
C ASP A 52 -6.15 8.34 2.72
N GLU A 53 -7.09 7.38 2.77
CA GLU A 53 -6.95 6.17 3.58
C GLU A 53 -5.71 5.34 3.17
N LEU A 54 -5.39 5.30 1.87
CA LEU A 54 -4.21 4.64 1.34
C LEU A 54 -2.90 5.34 1.71
N ILE A 55 -2.84 6.67 1.58
CA ILE A 55 -1.67 7.46 1.95
C ILE A 55 -1.39 7.31 3.44
N ASP A 56 -2.42 7.44 4.27
CA ASP A 56 -2.30 7.32 5.72
C ASP A 56 -1.83 5.93 6.13
N ALA A 57 -2.44 4.87 5.57
CA ALA A 57 -2.02 3.50 5.84
C ALA A 57 -0.57 3.21 5.37
N THR A 58 -0.16 3.82 4.26
CA THR A 58 1.21 3.71 3.74
C THR A 58 2.20 4.34 4.71
N HIS A 59 1.90 5.55 5.20
CA HIS A 59 2.74 6.24 6.17
C HIS A 59 2.80 5.48 7.51
N GLU A 60 1.66 5.04 8.03
CA GLU A 60 1.58 4.20 9.23
C GLU A 60 2.48 2.97 9.11
N HIS A 61 2.46 2.30 7.96
CA HIS A 61 3.31 1.13 7.70
C HIS A 61 4.79 1.47 7.66
N ILE A 62 5.18 2.51 6.91
CA ILE A 62 6.58 2.96 6.79
C ILE A 62 7.16 3.31 8.16
N VAL A 63 6.37 3.94 9.03
CA VAL A 63 6.80 4.25 10.40
C VAL A 63 6.91 2.96 11.23
N ALA A 64 5.92 2.08 11.18
CA ALA A 64 5.91 0.85 11.96
C ALA A 64 7.08 -0.10 11.61
N ILE A 65 7.46 -0.19 10.33
CA ILE A 65 8.51 -1.12 9.86
C ILE A 65 9.94 -0.65 10.16
N GLN A 66 10.16 0.61 10.56
CA GLN A 66 11.50 1.11 10.88
C GLN A 66 12.16 0.29 11.99
N ARG A 67 11.41 -0.03 13.05
CA ARG A 67 11.97 -0.77 14.19
C ARG A 67 12.44 -2.18 13.81
N PRO A 68 11.67 -3.00 13.07
CA PRO A 68 12.17 -4.24 12.50
C PRO A 68 13.43 -4.08 11.64
N ILE A 69 13.52 -3.03 10.81
CA ILE A 69 14.69 -2.76 9.96
C ILE A 69 15.94 -2.48 10.80
N GLU A 70 15.81 -1.66 11.85
CA GLU A 70 16.91 -1.41 12.78
C GLU A 70 17.40 -2.69 13.48
N LEU A 71 16.47 -3.53 13.94
CA LEU A 71 16.82 -4.79 14.60
C LEU A 71 17.47 -5.76 13.62
N LEU A 72 17.01 -5.81 12.37
CA LEU A 72 17.66 -6.58 11.30
C LEU A 72 19.11 -6.09 11.11
N LYS A 73 19.32 -4.77 11.02
CA LYS A 73 20.65 -4.18 10.89
C LYS A 73 21.59 -4.57 12.04
N LEU A 74 21.10 -4.53 13.28
CA LEU A 74 21.90 -4.95 14.43
C LEU A 74 22.24 -6.44 14.39
N ALA A 75 21.29 -7.29 13.97
CA ALA A 75 21.53 -8.72 13.81
C ALA A 75 22.57 -9.00 12.70
N LYS A 76 22.51 -8.28 11.58
CA LYS A 76 23.49 -8.37 10.48
C LYS A 76 24.90 -8.02 10.95
N ILE A 77 25.04 -6.89 11.67
CA ILE A 77 26.33 -6.49 12.27
C ILE A 77 26.85 -7.58 13.22
N GLY A 78 25.96 -8.20 14.00
CA GLY A 78 26.31 -9.32 14.88
C GLY A 78 26.83 -10.54 14.11
N ILE A 79 26.18 -10.90 13.01
CA ILE A 79 26.60 -11.99 12.11
C ILE A 79 27.97 -11.68 11.50
N ASP A 80 28.16 -10.48 10.95
CA ASP A 80 29.40 -10.07 10.28
C ASP A 80 30.58 -10.00 11.25
N SER A 81 30.35 -9.53 12.47
CA SER A 81 31.35 -9.51 13.56
C SER A 81 31.87 -10.93 13.86
N HIS A 82 31.00 -11.94 13.83
CA HIS A 82 31.40 -13.34 13.99
C HIS A 82 32.08 -13.92 12.75
N ALA A 83 31.66 -13.54 11.53
CA ALA A 83 32.30 -14.02 10.29
C ALA A 83 33.79 -13.67 10.21
N ASN A 84 34.17 -12.47 10.67
CA ASN A 84 35.55 -12.00 10.71
C ASN A 84 36.46 -12.80 11.66
N THR A 85 35.92 -13.67 12.51
CA THR A 85 36.75 -14.52 13.39
C THR A 85 37.22 -15.82 12.73
N TYR A 86 36.78 -16.11 11.49
CA TYR A 86 37.08 -17.35 10.76
C TYR A 86 38.02 -17.17 9.56
N GLU A 87 38.92 -16.18 9.60
CA GLU A 87 39.77 -15.70 8.48
C GLU A 87 40.54 -16.78 7.70
N THR A 88 40.73 -17.98 8.27
CA THR A 88 41.42 -19.12 7.64
C THR A 88 40.57 -19.94 6.66
N ARG A 89 39.26 -19.67 6.54
CA ARG A 89 38.33 -20.39 5.61
C ARG A 89 38.07 -19.61 4.31
N GLY A 90 37.48 -20.23 3.30
CA GLY A 90 36.99 -19.51 2.11
C GLY A 90 35.84 -18.54 2.46
N ALA A 91 35.70 -17.43 1.73
CA ALA A 91 34.78 -16.34 2.09
C ALA A 91 33.30 -16.76 2.30
N ALA A 92 32.80 -17.72 1.52
CA ALA A 92 31.44 -18.25 1.68
C ALA A 92 31.29 -19.10 2.96
N ASP A 93 32.30 -19.90 3.28
CA ASP A 93 32.34 -20.71 4.50
C ASP A 93 32.51 -19.86 5.76
N GLN A 94 33.20 -18.71 5.65
CA GLN A 94 33.34 -17.73 6.73
C GLN A 94 32.01 -17.09 7.11
N LYS A 95 31.27 -16.58 6.12
CA LYS A 95 29.95 -15.96 6.36
C LYS A 95 28.96 -16.94 6.99
N THR A 96 28.93 -18.17 6.47
CA THR A 96 28.07 -19.24 7.00
C THR A 96 28.44 -19.63 8.43
N ALA A 97 29.74 -19.77 8.73
CA ALA A 97 30.21 -20.08 10.08
C ALA A 97 29.92 -18.95 11.07
N GLY A 98 30.11 -17.70 10.66
CA GLY A 98 29.79 -16.52 11.46
C GLY A 98 28.29 -16.41 11.77
N ALA A 99 27.45 -16.62 10.76
CA ALA A 99 26.00 -16.64 10.92
C ALA A 99 25.55 -17.75 11.87
N LEU A 100 26.08 -18.97 11.72
CA LEU A 100 25.75 -20.09 12.59
C LEU A 100 26.16 -19.80 14.05
N HIS A 101 27.35 -19.26 14.26
CA HIS A 101 27.82 -18.91 15.60
C HIS A 101 26.96 -17.82 16.24
N TYR A 102 26.56 -16.80 15.46
CA TYR A 102 25.62 -15.78 15.92
C TYR A 102 24.26 -16.40 16.32
N ILE A 103 23.68 -17.23 15.46
CA ILE A 103 22.39 -17.89 15.68
C ILE A 103 22.41 -18.72 16.97
N GLN A 104 23.47 -19.49 17.20
CA GLN A 104 23.61 -20.30 18.42
C GLN A 104 23.72 -19.48 19.70
N LYS A 105 24.34 -18.29 19.64
CA LYS A 105 24.63 -17.47 20.82
C LYS A 105 23.57 -16.42 21.13
N ARG A 106 22.96 -15.85 20.09
CA ARG A 106 22.09 -14.65 20.15
C ARG A 106 20.82 -14.77 19.31
N GLY A 107 20.67 -15.81 18.51
CA GLY A 107 19.57 -15.93 17.55
C GLY A 107 18.18 -15.91 18.17
N GLU A 108 17.96 -16.68 19.24
CA GLU A 108 16.69 -16.70 19.97
C GLU A 108 16.34 -15.35 20.62
N PRO A 109 17.17 -14.73 21.48
CA PRO A 109 16.80 -13.46 22.12
C PRO A 109 16.66 -12.29 21.15
N ASP A 110 17.50 -12.21 20.10
CA ASP A 110 17.38 -11.14 19.11
C ASP A 110 16.22 -11.41 18.14
N GLY A 111 15.95 -12.66 17.82
CA GLY A 111 14.81 -13.08 17.02
C GLY A 111 13.47 -12.83 17.70
N GLU A 112 13.36 -13.06 19.02
CA GLU A 112 12.14 -12.72 19.78
C GLU A 112 11.86 -11.21 19.78
N ARG A 113 12.87 -10.36 19.99
CA ARG A 113 12.72 -8.89 19.88
C ARG A 113 12.26 -8.47 18.49
N LEU A 114 12.80 -9.12 17.47
CA LEU A 114 12.49 -8.82 16.08
C LEU A 114 11.08 -9.31 15.71
N ARG A 115 10.65 -10.46 16.26
CA ARG A 115 9.28 -10.98 16.19
C ARG A 115 8.28 -10.04 16.85
N GLU A 116 8.55 -9.57 18.06
CA GLU A 116 7.72 -8.58 18.77
C GLU A 116 7.55 -7.30 17.94
N ALA A 117 8.66 -6.77 17.39
CA ALA A 117 8.61 -5.61 16.52
C ALA A 117 7.79 -5.85 15.25
N LEU A 118 7.91 -7.04 14.63
CA LEU A 118 7.11 -7.40 13.46
C LEU A 118 5.62 -7.53 13.76
N VAL A 119 5.24 -8.07 14.92
CA VAL A 119 3.83 -8.15 15.35
C VAL A 119 3.19 -6.77 15.38
N ALA A 120 3.92 -5.74 15.84
CA ALA A 120 3.45 -4.36 15.83
C ALA A 120 3.19 -3.81 14.41
N THR A 121 3.84 -4.36 13.38
CA THR A 121 3.62 -3.95 11.98
C THR A 121 2.40 -4.60 11.33
N GLN A 122 1.92 -5.73 11.85
CA GLN A 122 0.86 -6.53 11.21
C GLN A 122 -0.45 -5.76 10.94
N PRO A 123 -0.96 -4.90 11.85
CA PRO A 123 -2.16 -4.13 11.57
C PRO A 123 -2.05 -3.27 10.30
N SER A 124 -0.90 -2.60 10.11
CA SER A 124 -0.65 -1.77 8.93
C SER A 124 -0.54 -2.60 7.64
N VAL A 125 0.10 -3.78 7.71
CA VAL A 125 0.20 -4.74 6.60
C VAL A 125 -1.18 -5.22 6.15
N VAL A 126 -2.03 -5.61 7.11
CA VAL A 126 -3.40 -6.07 6.83
C VAL A 126 -4.24 -4.96 6.22
N LYS A 127 -4.14 -3.73 6.76
CA LYS A 127 -4.84 -2.54 6.25
C LYS A 127 -4.44 -2.26 4.80
N LEU A 128 -3.13 -2.24 4.49
CA LEU A 128 -2.63 -2.03 3.13
C LEU A 128 -3.10 -3.09 2.14
N ARG A 129 -3.09 -4.37 2.53
CA ARG A 129 -3.62 -5.46 1.69
C ARG A 129 -5.12 -5.31 1.43
N SER A 130 -5.89 -4.94 2.45
CA SER A 130 -7.32 -4.67 2.32
C SER A 130 -7.60 -3.50 1.36
N LEU A 131 -6.84 -2.42 1.49
CA LEU A 131 -6.94 -1.26 0.60
C LEU A 131 -6.54 -1.60 -0.84
N CYS A 132 -5.54 -2.46 -1.04
CA CYS A 132 -5.21 -2.98 -2.37
C CYS A 132 -6.38 -3.71 -3.03
N ALA A 133 -7.08 -4.55 -2.28
CA ALA A 133 -8.26 -5.24 -2.79
C ALA A 133 -9.40 -4.25 -3.07
N LYS A 134 -9.65 -3.30 -2.16
CA LYS A 134 -10.67 -2.25 -2.32
C LYS A 134 -10.40 -1.36 -3.53
N GLY A 135 -9.14 -1.00 -3.80
CA GLY A 135 -8.77 -0.13 -4.91
C GLY A 135 -9.09 -0.72 -6.30
N GLN A 136 -9.10 -2.06 -6.43
CA GLN A 136 -9.50 -2.73 -7.67
C GLN A 136 -10.96 -2.44 -8.07
N VAL A 137 -11.83 -2.15 -7.10
CA VAL A 137 -13.24 -1.85 -7.33
C VAL A 137 -13.42 -0.51 -8.04
N PHE A 138 -12.55 0.47 -7.78
CA PHE A 138 -12.69 1.83 -8.30
C PHE A 138 -12.26 1.99 -9.76
N LYS A 139 -11.55 1.00 -10.31
CA LYS A 139 -11.01 1.00 -11.68
C LYS A 139 -10.18 2.25 -11.97
N PHE A 140 -9.29 2.62 -11.05
CA PHE A 140 -8.37 3.73 -11.27
C PHE A 140 -7.50 3.48 -12.50
N TYR A 141 -7.22 4.54 -13.25
CA TYR A 141 -6.26 4.47 -14.34
C TYR A 141 -4.86 4.23 -13.77
N ASP A 142 -4.14 3.28 -14.35
CA ASP A 142 -2.78 2.90 -13.93
C ASP A 142 -2.68 2.36 -12.50
N TYR A 143 -3.77 1.79 -11.97
CA TYR A 143 -3.82 1.23 -10.62
C TYR A 143 -2.77 0.13 -10.38
N ALA A 144 -2.33 -0.57 -11.43
CA ALA A 144 -1.33 -1.61 -11.35
C ALA A 144 -0.01 -1.11 -10.74
N LYS A 145 0.40 0.14 -11.02
CA LYS A 145 1.60 0.73 -10.43
C LYS A 145 1.47 0.88 -8.92
N CYS A 146 0.35 1.45 -8.46
CA CYS A 146 0.04 1.59 -7.04
C CYS A 146 -0.04 0.22 -6.34
N PHE A 147 -0.76 -0.73 -6.93
CA PHE A 147 -0.87 -2.09 -6.41
C PHE A 147 0.51 -2.76 -6.25
N ASN A 148 1.38 -2.65 -7.25
CA ASN A 148 2.72 -3.21 -7.20
C ASN A 148 3.58 -2.53 -6.14
N ALA A 149 3.47 -1.20 -6.00
CA ALA A 149 4.19 -0.45 -4.97
C ALA A 149 3.78 -0.88 -3.56
N VAL A 150 2.48 -0.99 -3.27
CA VAL A 150 2.00 -1.47 -1.96
C VAL A 150 2.39 -2.93 -1.73
N THR A 151 2.34 -3.78 -2.76
CA THR A 151 2.77 -5.17 -2.66
C THR A 151 4.24 -5.27 -2.28
N LYS A 152 5.10 -4.46 -2.90
CA LYS A 152 6.52 -4.37 -2.55
C LYS A 152 6.75 -3.84 -1.14
N LEU A 153 6.02 -2.81 -0.69
CA LEU A 153 6.10 -2.32 0.70
C LEU A 153 5.86 -3.46 1.70
N VAL A 154 4.74 -4.16 1.53
CA VAL A 154 4.35 -5.26 2.42
C VAL A 154 5.28 -6.48 2.30
N TRP A 155 5.91 -6.67 1.15
CA TRP A 155 6.88 -7.75 0.92
C TRP A 155 8.08 -7.66 1.88
N HIS A 156 8.52 -6.45 2.25
CA HIS A 156 9.64 -6.28 3.17
C HIS A 156 9.35 -6.83 4.56
N SER A 157 8.12 -6.70 5.08
CA SER A 157 7.74 -7.36 6.34
C SER A 157 7.92 -8.87 6.27
N GLY A 158 7.53 -9.50 5.16
CA GLY A 158 7.71 -10.94 4.96
C GLY A 158 9.17 -11.36 4.83
N ARG A 159 10.02 -10.54 4.20
CA ARG A 159 11.48 -10.77 4.14
C ARG A 159 12.10 -10.76 5.53
N ILE A 160 11.73 -9.78 6.35
CA ILE A 160 12.24 -9.66 7.72
C ILE A 160 11.73 -10.83 8.57
N GLU A 161 10.45 -11.22 8.45
CA GLU A 161 9.86 -12.38 9.13
C GLU A 161 10.54 -13.71 8.77
N ALA A 162 10.91 -13.89 7.50
CA ALA A 162 11.66 -15.06 7.06
C ALA A 162 13.06 -15.10 7.70
N PHE A 163 13.74 -13.95 7.78
CA PHE A 163 15.01 -13.83 8.50
C PHE A 163 14.85 -14.14 10.00
N THR A 164 13.83 -13.60 10.67
CA THR A 164 13.50 -13.89 12.08
C THR A 164 13.38 -15.38 12.32
N SER A 165 12.57 -16.04 11.49
CA SER A 165 12.25 -17.46 11.63
C SER A 165 13.51 -18.33 11.54
N LEU A 166 14.47 -17.92 10.71
CA LEU A 166 15.75 -18.60 10.56
C LEU A 166 16.61 -18.43 11.82
N ILE A 167 16.75 -17.21 12.34
CA ILE A 167 17.65 -16.94 13.46
C ILE A 167 17.13 -17.48 14.79
N VAL A 168 15.81 -17.64 14.95
CA VAL A 168 15.19 -18.25 16.15
C VAL A 168 15.36 -19.78 16.16
N SER A 169 15.80 -20.41 15.06
CA SER A 169 15.83 -21.86 14.90
C SER A 169 17.26 -22.44 14.95
N PRO A 170 17.94 -22.49 16.11
CA PRO A 170 19.33 -22.95 16.20
C PRO A 170 19.51 -24.44 15.86
N SER A 171 18.44 -25.22 15.95
CA SER A 171 18.41 -26.68 15.76
C SER A 171 18.21 -27.13 14.31
N LEU A 172 18.18 -26.20 13.34
CA LEU A 172 18.08 -26.58 11.92
C LEU A 172 19.26 -27.45 11.48
N ASN A 173 19.03 -28.32 10.50
CA ASN A 173 20.11 -29.09 9.90
C ASN A 173 20.94 -28.21 8.96
N TRP A 174 21.86 -27.43 9.51
CA TRP A 174 22.72 -26.48 8.78
C TRP A 174 23.61 -27.12 7.71
N LYS A 175 23.79 -28.45 7.76
CA LYS A 175 24.53 -29.21 6.73
C LYS A 175 23.65 -29.61 5.56
N HIS A 176 22.32 -29.46 5.67
CA HIS A 176 21.40 -29.76 4.58
C HIS A 176 21.49 -28.68 3.49
N PRO A 177 21.65 -29.04 2.20
CA PRO A 177 21.86 -28.07 1.12
C PRO A 177 20.76 -27.00 1.03
N GLU A 178 19.51 -27.38 1.27
CA GLU A 178 18.37 -26.45 1.22
C GLU A 178 18.40 -25.41 2.36
N VAL A 179 18.82 -25.81 3.56
CA VAL A 179 18.95 -24.91 4.71
C VAL A 179 20.10 -23.93 4.49
N SER A 180 21.22 -24.41 3.95
CA SER A 180 22.35 -23.57 3.57
C SER A 180 21.94 -22.55 2.48
N SER A 181 21.25 -23.00 1.43
CA SER A 181 20.77 -22.10 0.37
C SER A 181 19.78 -21.06 0.89
N LEU A 182 18.93 -21.42 1.84
CA LEU A 182 18.01 -20.48 2.48
C LEU A 182 18.77 -19.42 3.29
N LEU A 183 19.77 -19.85 4.07
CA LEU A 183 20.65 -18.93 4.81
C LEU A 183 21.35 -17.97 3.86
N ASP A 184 21.94 -18.44 2.76
CA ASP A 184 22.61 -17.59 1.77
C ASP A 184 21.66 -16.52 1.20
N LYS A 185 20.44 -16.93 0.82
CA LYS A 185 19.41 -16.01 0.27
C LYS A 185 19.00 -14.95 1.29
N LEU A 186 18.84 -15.33 2.56
CA LEU A 186 18.48 -14.41 3.63
C LEU A 186 19.65 -13.53 4.05
N LEU A 187 20.89 -14.00 3.87
CA LEU A 187 22.07 -13.19 4.14
C LEU A 187 22.27 -12.05 3.14
N ILE A 188 21.74 -12.16 1.92
CA ILE A 188 21.75 -11.10 0.89
C ILE A 188 20.80 -9.93 1.24
N ILE A 189 19.88 -10.11 2.20
CA ILE A 189 18.95 -9.04 2.59
C ILE A 189 19.72 -7.94 3.33
N GLU A 190 19.88 -6.78 2.69
CA GLU A 190 20.47 -5.59 3.30
C GLU A 190 19.38 -4.62 3.81
N PRO A 191 19.49 -4.12 5.07
CA PRO A 191 18.58 -3.12 5.62
C PRO A 191 18.48 -1.84 4.79
N GLU A 192 19.60 -1.39 4.23
CA GLU A 192 19.72 -0.18 3.42
C GLU A 192 18.90 -0.30 2.12
N ASP A 193 18.92 -1.46 1.48
CA ASP A 193 18.11 -1.74 0.29
C ASP A 193 16.62 -1.67 0.62
N ILE A 194 16.22 -2.19 1.79
CA ILE A 194 14.83 -2.09 2.26
C ILE A 194 14.44 -0.62 2.44
N GLN A 195 15.28 0.21 3.07
CA GLN A 195 14.98 1.63 3.27
C GLN A 195 14.86 2.41 1.95
N ALA A 196 15.75 2.12 1.00
CA ALA A 196 15.69 2.69 -0.35
C ALA A 196 14.38 2.30 -1.06
N ASP A 197 14.04 1.01 -1.04
CA ASP A 197 12.81 0.48 -1.64
C ASP A 197 11.57 1.11 -0.99
N LEU A 198 11.51 1.25 0.34
CA LEU A 198 10.39 1.91 1.03
C LEU A 198 10.17 3.35 0.53
N SER A 199 11.26 4.09 0.33
CA SER A 199 11.21 5.48 -0.16
C SER A 199 10.73 5.54 -1.62
N GLU A 200 11.23 4.64 -2.46
CA GLU A 200 10.80 4.53 -3.87
C GLU A 200 9.31 4.20 -3.97
N GLN A 201 8.84 3.20 -3.23
CA GLN A 201 7.44 2.78 -3.29
C GLN A 201 6.49 3.83 -2.70
N ASN A 202 6.92 4.55 -1.65
CA ASN A 202 6.16 5.68 -1.12
C ASN A 202 5.99 6.79 -2.18
N ALA A 203 7.08 7.14 -2.89
CA ALA A 203 7.02 8.13 -3.96
C ALA A 203 6.06 7.69 -5.08
N ALA A 204 6.09 6.42 -5.48
CA ALA A 204 5.18 5.87 -6.48
C ALA A 204 3.69 5.93 -6.06
N ILE A 205 3.39 5.70 -4.78
CA ILE A 205 2.03 5.80 -4.23
C ILE A 205 1.56 7.25 -4.21
N ILE A 206 2.42 8.18 -3.77
CA ILE A 206 2.12 9.62 -3.75
C ILE A 206 1.90 10.15 -5.18
N GLU A 207 2.73 9.75 -6.13
CA GLU A 207 2.56 10.10 -7.54
C GLU A 207 1.23 9.59 -8.10
N PHE A 208 0.90 8.32 -7.83
CA PHE A 208 -0.41 7.76 -8.22
C PHE A 208 -1.57 8.56 -7.61
N ALA A 209 -1.49 8.92 -6.33
CA ALA A 209 -2.53 9.67 -5.67
C ALA A 209 -2.67 11.09 -6.25
N ARG A 210 -1.55 11.79 -6.47
CA ARG A 210 -1.51 13.11 -7.12
C ARG A 210 -2.18 13.07 -8.50
N ASP A 211 -1.79 12.11 -9.33
CA ASP A 211 -2.32 11.98 -10.68
C ASP A 211 -3.81 11.62 -10.68
N THR A 212 -4.25 10.83 -9.70
CA THR A 212 -5.65 10.49 -9.52
C THR A 212 -6.46 11.70 -9.03
N TYR A 213 -5.95 12.46 -8.07
CA TYR A 213 -6.56 13.70 -7.60
C TYR A 213 -6.73 14.72 -8.72
N ALA A 214 -5.71 14.90 -9.56
CA ALA A 214 -5.76 15.78 -10.72
C ALA A 214 -6.87 15.37 -11.71
N ARG A 215 -7.17 14.07 -11.86
CA ARG A 215 -8.27 13.60 -12.73
C ARG A 215 -9.66 13.68 -12.09
N ILE A 216 -9.74 13.65 -10.76
CA ILE A 216 -11.01 13.73 -10.04
C ILE A 216 -11.51 15.18 -9.99
N TYR A 217 -10.59 16.12 -9.75
CA TYR A 217 -10.92 17.54 -9.50
C TYR A 217 -10.47 18.52 -10.59
N GLY A 218 -9.55 18.13 -11.47
CA GLY A 218 -9.17 18.91 -12.66
C GLY A 218 -10.10 18.64 -13.84
#